data_AF-A0A8N5EY98-F1
#
_entry.id   AF-A0A8N5EY98-F1
#
_cell.length_a   1.000
_cell.length_b   1.000
_cell.length_c   1.000
_cell.angle_alpha   90.00
_cell.angle_beta   90.00
_cell.angle_gamma   90.00
#
_symmetry.space_group_name_H-M   'P 1'
#
loop_
_entity.id
_entity.type
_entity.pdbx_description
1 polymer ?
#
loop_
_entity_poly.entity_id
_entity_poly.type
_entity_poly.pdbx_seq_one_letter_code
_entity_poly.pdbx_strand_id
1 'polypeptide(L)'
;MQSLEVVVDGVAHHHLASQDLQHLQETRRSLEQRRAAAIIRLLSLYRPLLGAFVMLSYRAREAACHALEEYQARLRGGSAHLRAHCYRAVLESLIRTVEPGKRHVGLQPGRKAHTLSFTQYAQLGLPLAGLDPVRVPLDSGAVGAMLEQQHKVVAFCTLGQLLAPAVETLILLDRLLYLREQGFHCALVPLFNPRFSPRNLVLVAARTPLATALAGLAKDTEGGHSSEDEDVEEAESPREGQNPQ
;
A
#
# COMPACT_ATOMS: atom_id res chain seq x y z
N MET A 1 25.14 1.86 21.18
CA MET A 1 25.21 1.71 19.71
C MET A 1 25.00 0.24 19.38
N GLN A 2 23.79 -0.15 18.99
CA GLN A 2 23.53 -1.43 18.34
C GLN A 2 22.92 -1.12 16.99
N SER A 3 23.72 -1.33 15.95
CA SER A 3 23.36 -1.13 14.56
C SER A 3 22.62 -2.37 14.08
N LEU A 4 21.36 -2.23 13.67
CA LEU A 4 20.70 -3.24 12.85
C LEU A 4 21.26 -3.13 11.42
N GLU A 5 22.03 -4.14 11.02
CA GLU A 5 22.32 -4.43 9.61
C GLU A 5 21.08 -5.07 8.96
N VAL A 6 20.57 -4.43 7.91
CA VAL A 6 19.68 -5.07 6.95
C VAL A 6 20.50 -5.32 5.68
N VAL A 7 20.94 -6.56 5.53
CA VAL A 7 21.60 -7.07 4.32
C VAL A 7 20.56 -7.17 3.20
N VAL A 8 20.82 -6.52 2.07
CA VAL A 8 20.10 -6.72 0.81
C VAL A 8 21.12 -7.15 -0.23
N ASP A 9 21.08 -8.42 -0.60
CA ASP A 9 22.05 -9.09 -1.46
C ASP A 9 21.88 -8.75 -2.96
N GLY A 10 23.02 -8.51 -3.61
CA GLY A 10 23.35 -9.04 -4.94
C GLY A 10 22.82 -8.36 -6.21
N VAL A 11 23.63 -7.46 -6.80
CA VAL A 11 24.17 -7.48 -8.19
C VAL A 11 24.72 -6.08 -8.58
N ALA A 12 25.77 -6.07 -9.40
CA ALA A 12 26.85 -5.09 -9.50
C ALA A 12 26.54 -3.64 -9.96
N HIS A 13 27.22 -2.73 -9.25
CA HIS A 13 27.67 -1.35 -9.48
C HIS A 13 27.41 -0.66 -10.84
N HIS A 14 26.64 0.43 -10.80
CA HIS A 14 27.20 1.75 -11.08
C HIS A 14 27.21 2.54 -9.76
N HIS A 15 28.38 3.01 -9.34
CA HIS A 15 28.60 3.65 -8.05
C HIS A 15 28.03 5.08 -8.07
N LEU A 16 26.73 5.21 -7.80
CA LEU A 16 26.15 6.47 -7.32
C LEU A 16 26.57 6.61 -5.86
N ALA A 17 27.21 7.74 -5.51
CA ALA A 17 27.69 7.95 -4.16
C ALA A 17 26.49 7.87 -3.18
N SER A 18 26.70 7.37 -1.96
CA SER A 18 25.65 7.33 -0.94
C SER A 18 24.98 8.70 -0.72
N GLN A 19 25.72 9.77 -0.97
CA GLN A 19 25.24 11.16 -0.97
C GLN A 19 24.26 11.46 -2.12
N ASP A 20 24.46 10.91 -3.33
CA ASP A 20 23.55 11.06 -4.46
C ASP A 20 22.22 10.34 -4.22
N LEU A 21 22.28 9.17 -3.58
CA LEU A 21 21.10 8.40 -3.17
C LEU A 21 20.30 9.11 -2.09
N GLN A 22 20.97 9.71 -1.10
CA GLN A 22 20.35 10.54 -0.07
C GLN A 22 19.75 11.82 -0.67
N HIS A 23 20.49 12.52 -1.52
CA HIS A 23 20.02 13.73 -2.19
C HIS A 23 18.83 13.46 -3.12
N LEU A 24 18.83 12.35 -3.87
CA LEU A 24 17.69 11.91 -4.69
C LEU A 24 16.47 11.52 -3.83
N GLN A 25 16.69 10.91 -2.66
CA GLN A 25 15.63 10.59 -1.70
C GLN A 25 15.03 11.85 -1.09
N GLU A 26 15.84 12.83 -0.71
CA GLU A 26 15.41 14.12 -0.17
C GLU A 26 14.70 14.97 -1.21
N THR A 27 15.23 15.03 -2.44
CA THR A 27 14.61 15.74 -3.57
C THR A 27 13.26 15.12 -3.93
N ARG A 28 13.15 13.79 -3.87
CA ARG A 28 11.89 13.07 -4.10
C ARG A 28 10.89 13.26 -2.95
N ARG A 29 11.36 13.22 -1.70
CA ARG A 29 10.57 13.53 -0.49
C ARG A 29 10.00 14.95 -0.58
N SER A 30 10.82 15.90 -1.01
CA SER A 30 10.46 17.29 -1.32
C SER A 30 9.42 17.39 -2.43
N LEU A 31 9.54 16.63 -3.52
CA LEU A 31 8.57 16.66 -4.62
C LEU A 31 7.21 16.10 -4.22
N GLU A 32 7.16 14.98 -3.50
CA GLU A 32 5.92 14.40 -2.99
C GLU A 32 5.26 15.29 -1.93
N GLN A 33 6.05 15.90 -1.04
CA GLN A 33 5.56 16.92 -0.09
C GLN A 33 5.00 18.14 -0.81
N ARG A 34 5.67 18.62 -1.86
CA ARG A 34 5.20 19.74 -2.70
C ARG A 34 3.92 19.37 -3.46
N ARG A 35 3.82 18.14 -3.97
CA ARG A 35 2.61 17.61 -4.64
C ARG A 35 1.45 17.50 -3.67
N ALA A 36 1.66 16.89 -2.50
CA ALA A 36 0.66 16.80 -1.45
C ALA A 36 0.21 18.19 -1.01
N ALA A 37 1.14 19.12 -0.73
CA ALA A 37 0.81 20.50 -0.38
C ALA A 37 0.04 21.23 -1.50
N ALA A 38 0.41 21.03 -2.77
CA ALA A 38 -0.29 21.61 -3.91
C ALA A 38 -1.72 21.05 -4.03
N ILE A 39 -1.90 19.74 -3.89
CA ILE A 39 -3.22 19.08 -3.93
C ILE A 39 -4.09 19.56 -2.75
N ILE A 40 -3.54 19.62 -1.54
CA ILE A 40 -4.22 20.15 -0.35
C ILE A 40 -4.67 21.59 -0.59
N ARG A 41 -3.78 22.43 -1.13
CA ARG A 41 -4.07 23.83 -1.43
C ARG A 41 -5.17 23.96 -2.49
N LEU A 42 -5.10 23.14 -3.55
CA LEU A 42 -6.07 23.14 -4.64
C LEU A 42 -7.45 22.72 -4.13
N LEU A 43 -7.54 21.59 -3.41
CA LEU A 43 -8.80 21.07 -2.89
C LEU A 43 -9.39 21.95 -1.78
N SER A 44 -8.56 22.61 -0.96
CA SER A 44 -9.01 23.63 -0.01
C SER A 44 -9.61 24.86 -0.72
N LEU A 45 -9.05 25.24 -1.87
CA LEU A 45 -9.57 26.34 -2.71
C LEU A 45 -10.94 25.98 -3.32
N TYR A 46 -11.12 24.72 -3.70
CA TYR A 46 -12.35 24.20 -4.33
C TYR A 46 -13.37 23.63 -3.34
N ARG A 47 -13.16 23.78 -2.03
CA ARG A 47 -14.10 23.37 -0.96
C ARG A 47 -15.56 23.79 -1.22
N PRO A 48 -15.88 25.01 -1.70
CA PRO A 48 -17.25 25.41 -1.98
C PRO A 48 -17.88 24.69 -3.19
N LEU A 49 -17.06 24.23 -4.13
CA LEU A 49 -17.47 23.51 -5.34
C LEU A 49 -17.66 22.00 -5.10
N LEU A 50 -17.04 21.47 -4.04
CA LEU A 50 -17.19 20.07 -3.59
C LEU A 50 -18.48 19.84 -2.76
N GLY A 51 -19.43 20.78 -2.75
CA GLY A 51 -20.74 20.66 -2.07
C GLY A 51 -21.64 19.53 -2.59
N ALA A 52 -21.19 18.79 -3.61
CA ALA A 52 -21.79 17.50 -3.97
C ALA A 52 -21.19 16.40 -3.10
N PHE A 53 -22.05 15.58 -2.49
CA PHE A 53 -21.62 14.36 -1.80
C PHE A 53 -21.00 13.39 -2.82
N VAL A 54 -19.68 13.48 -3.03
CA VAL A 54 -18.95 12.61 -3.97
C VAL A 54 -18.61 11.31 -3.23
N MET A 55 -19.39 10.25 -3.48
CA MET A 55 -19.01 8.90 -3.05
C MET A 55 -17.99 8.30 -4.01
N LEU A 56 -16.81 7.97 -3.47
CA LEU A 56 -15.82 7.16 -4.18
C LEU A 56 -16.33 5.72 -4.30
N SER A 57 -16.35 5.20 -5.53
CA SER A 57 -16.68 3.80 -5.79
C SER A 57 -15.73 2.85 -5.03
N TYR A 58 -16.16 1.61 -4.81
CA TYR A 58 -15.29 0.59 -4.20
C TYR A 58 -13.97 0.45 -4.97
N ARG A 59 -14.02 0.42 -6.30
CA ARG A 59 -12.83 0.30 -7.15
C ARG A 59 -11.88 1.48 -7.02
N ALA A 60 -12.39 2.70 -6.87
CA ALA A 60 -11.54 3.86 -6.64
C ALA A 60 -10.83 3.75 -5.28
N ARG A 61 -11.55 3.35 -4.23
CA ARG A 61 -10.99 3.14 -2.89
C ARG A 61 -9.98 2.00 -2.84
N GLU A 62 -10.26 0.89 -3.52
CA GLU A 62 -9.33 -0.22 -3.71
C GLU A 62 -8.06 0.24 -4.44
N ALA A 63 -8.22 1.07 -5.48
CA ALA A 63 -7.09 1.58 -6.24
C ALA A 63 -6.17 2.46 -5.40
N ALA A 64 -6.72 3.21 -4.43
CA ALA A 64 -5.92 3.98 -3.47
C ALA A 64 -4.98 3.10 -2.63
N CYS A 65 -5.18 1.77 -2.59
CA CYS A 65 -4.30 0.81 -1.94
C CYS A 65 -3.16 0.28 -2.83
N HIS A 66 -3.04 0.73 -4.09
CA HIS A 66 -1.95 0.32 -4.97
C HIS A 66 -0.62 1.05 -4.76
N ALA A 67 0.48 0.33 -5.02
CA ALA A 67 1.85 0.82 -4.87
C ALA A 67 2.40 1.34 -6.20
N LEU A 68 2.38 2.66 -6.38
CA LEU A 68 2.88 3.30 -7.60
C LEU A 68 4.36 2.99 -7.84
N GLU A 69 5.18 3.03 -6.79
CA GLU A 69 6.61 2.72 -6.79
C GLU A 69 6.90 1.33 -7.37
N GLU A 70 6.21 0.32 -6.85
CA GLU A 70 6.40 -1.06 -7.25
C GLU A 70 5.95 -1.27 -8.69
N TYR A 71 4.81 -0.68 -9.06
CA TYR A 71 4.31 -0.75 -10.43
C TYR A 71 5.27 -0.07 -11.42
N GLN A 72 5.84 1.08 -11.05
CA GLN A 72 6.84 1.78 -11.85
C GLN A 72 8.11 0.93 -12.05
N ALA A 73 8.57 0.22 -11.02
CA ALA A 73 9.69 -0.71 -11.13
C ALA A 73 9.37 -1.86 -12.11
N ARG A 74 8.16 -2.43 -12.02
CA ARG A 74 7.69 -3.49 -12.95
C ARG A 74 7.62 -3.01 -14.40
N LEU A 75 7.17 -1.77 -14.64
CA LEU A 75 7.14 -1.15 -15.97
C LEU A 75 8.55 -1.01 -16.57
N ARG A 76 9.50 -0.46 -15.79
CA ARG A 76 10.88 -0.29 -16.26
C ARG A 76 11.58 -1.62 -16.54
N GLY A 77 11.34 -2.62 -15.70
CA GLY A 77 11.95 -3.94 -15.81
C GLY A 77 11.28 -4.89 -16.81
N GLY A 78 10.23 -4.46 -17.53
CA GLY A 78 9.50 -5.34 -18.45
C GLY A 78 8.93 -6.59 -17.78
N SER A 79 8.48 -6.47 -16.53
CA SER A 79 8.13 -7.61 -15.67
C SER A 79 7.08 -8.52 -16.32
N ALA A 80 7.31 -9.84 -16.23
CA ALA A 80 6.33 -10.85 -16.64
C ALA A 80 4.97 -10.71 -15.94
N HIS A 81 4.92 -10.02 -14.79
CA HIS A 81 3.67 -9.71 -14.08
C HIS A 81 2.75 -8.78 -14.89
N LEU A 82 3.29 -7.94 -15.78
CA LEU A 82 2.49 -7.10 -16.67
C LEU A 82 1.72 -7.96 -17.68
N ARG A 83 2.28 -9.11 -18.10
CA ARG A 83 1.61 -10.08 -18.97
C ARG A 83 0.43 -10.74 -18.29
N ALA A 84 0.50 -10.98 -16.98
CA ALA A 84 -0.59 -11.60 -16.22
C ALA A 84 -1.88 -10.76 -16.27
N HIS A 85 -1.78 -9.43 -16.31
CA HIS A 85 -2.95 -8.56 -16.51
C HIS A 85 -3.59 -8.74 -17.89
N CYS A 86 -2.76 -8.89 -18.93
CA CYS A 86 -3.24 -9.20 -20.27
C CYS A 86 -3.89 -10.58 -20.32
N TYR A 87 -3.25 -11.62 -19.77
CA TYR A 87 -3.81 -12.96 -19.71
C TYR A 87 -5.16 -13.00 -19.00
N ARG A 88 -5.30 -12.28 -17.88
CA ARG A 88 -6.59 -12.17 -17.19
C ARG A 88 -7.66 -11.52 -18.08
N ALA A 89 -7.31 -10.45 -18.79
CA ALA A 89 -8.25 -9.76 -19.69
C ALA A 89 -8.67 -10.62 -20.88
N VAL A 90 -7.73 -11.37 -21.47
CA VAL A 90 -8.03 -12.31 -22.56
C VAL A 90 -8.91 -13.45 -22.05
N LEU A 91 -8.56 -14.05 -20.91
CA LEU A 91 -9.34 -15.12 -20.30
C LEU A 91 -10.76 -14.68 -19.95
N GLU A 92 -10.93 -13.49 -19.37
CA GLU A 92 -12.25 -12.95 -19.06
C GLU A 92 -13.07 -12.69 -20.33
N SER A 93 -12.42 -12.27 -21.42
CA SER A 93 -13.10 -12.11 -22.71
C SER A 93 -13.57 -13.45 -23.29
N LEU A 94 -12.75 -14.51 -23.19
CA LEU A 94 -13.13 -15.87 -23.59
C LEU A 94 -14.27 -16.43 -22.73
N ILE A 95 -14.23 -16.22 -21.42
CA ILE A 95 -15.32 -16.64 -20.52
C ILE A 95 -16.63 -15.98 -20.94
N ARG A 96 -16.59 -14.70 -21.33
CA ARG A 96 -17.78 -13.96 -21.78
C ARG A 96 -18.33 -14.41 -23.13
N THR A 97 -17.53 -15.03 -24.00
CA THR A 97 -18.06 -15.60 -25.26
C THR A 97 -18.88 -16.86 -25.01
N VAL A 98 -18.52 -17.64 -23.99
CA VAL A 98 -19.23 -18.88 -23.62
C VAL A 98 -20.40 -18.59 -22.68
N GLU A 99 -20.19 -17.72 -21.69
CA GLU A 99 -21.19 -17.33 -20.70
C GLU A 99 -21.22 -15.79 -20.50
N PRO A 100 -22.05 -15.07 -21.29
CA PRO A 100 -22.09 -13.60 -21.26
C PRO A 100 -22.48 -12.98 -19.91
N GLY A 101 -23.14 -13.77 -19.04
CA GLY A 101 -23.55 -13.37 -17.70
C GLY A 101 -22.41 -13.37 -16.68
N LYS A 102 -21.31 -14.10 -16.92
CA LYS A 102 -20.15 -14.13 -16.02
C LYS A 102 -19.27 -12.90 -16.26
N ARG A 103 -19.17 -12.03 -15.26
CA ARG A 103 -18.33 -10.82 -15.27
C ARG A 103 -17.57 -10.70 -13.97
N HIS A 104 -16.36 -10.12 -14.02
CA HIS A 104 -15.51 -9.90 -12.85
C HIS A 104 -15.22 -11.19 -12.06
N VAL A 105 -15.09 -12.32 -12.76
CA VAL A 105 -14.76 -13.60 -12.13
C VAL A 105 -13.40 -13.43 -11.43
N GLY A 106 -13.35 -13.75 -10.14
CA GLY A 106 -12.17 -13.59 -9.27
C GLY A 106 -11.06 -14.60 -9.58
N LEU A 107 -10.57 -14.62 -10.82
CA LEU A 107 -9.61 -15.59 -11.33
C LEU A 107 -8.23 -15.32 -10.75
N GLN A 108 -7.76 -16.24 -9.92
CA GLN A 108 -6.42 -16.22 -9.34
C GLN A 108 -5.74 -17.56 -9.64
N PRO A 109 -5.19 -17.76 -10.85
CA PRO A 109 -4.55 -19.03 -11.26
C PRO A 109 -3.17 -19.28 -10.61
N GLY A 110 -3.08 -19.07 -9.29
CA GLY A 110 -1.91 -19.40 -8.47
C GLY A 110 -0.81 -18.33 -8.43
N ARG A 111 0.11 -18.47 -7.48
CA ARG A 111 1.18 -17.49 -7.18
C ARG A 111 2.21 -17.31 -8.31
N LYS A 112 2.36 -18.31 -9.20
CA LYS A 112 3.33 -18.31 -10.32
C LYS A 112 2.71 -17.97 -11.67
N ALA A 113 1.52 -17.39 -11.70
CA ALA A 113 0.79 -17.12 -12.94
C ALA A 113 1.59 -16.31 -14.00
N HIS A 114 2.54 -15.48 -13.57
CA HIS A 114 3.40 -14.69 -14.46
C HIS A 114 4.45 -15.52 -15.22
N THR A 115 4.76 -16.74 -14.77
CA THR A 115 5.73 -17.63 -15.44
C THR A 115 5.08 -18.54 -16.48
N LEU A 116 3.74 -18.57 -16.53
CA LEU A 116 2.99 -19.48 -17.39
C LEU A 116 2.89 -18.94 -18.82
N SER A 117 2.67 -19.85 -19.78
CA SER A 117 2.08 -19.47 -21.06
C SER A 117 0.61 -19.08 -20.88
N PHE A 118 0.02 -18.40 -21.87
CA PHE A 118 -1.41 -18.08 -21.82
C PHE A 118 -2.26 -19.35 -21.73
N THR A 119 -1.95 -20.38 -22.52
CA THR A 119 -2.70 -21.66 -22.52
C THR A 119 -2.69 -22.31 -21.15
N GLN A 120 -1.53 -22.38 -20.49
CA GLN A 120 -1.41 -22.91 -19.13
C GLN A 120 -2.18 -22.06 -18.12
N TYR A 121 -2.08 -20.72 -18.23
CA TYR A 121 -2.83 -19.80 -17.39
C TYR A 121 -4.35 -20.01 -17.52
N ALA A 122 -4.84 -20.17 -18.76
CA ALA A 122 -6.26 -20.38 -19.05
C ALA A 122 -6.75 -21.76 -18.59
N GLN A 123 -5.95 -22.82 -18.74
CA GLN A 123 -6.26 -24.16 -18.23
C GLN A 123 -6.46 -24.19 -16.72
N LEU A 124 -5.70 -23.38 -15.97
CA LEU A 124 -5.88 -23.22 -14.52
C LEU A 124 -7.05 -22.29 -14.17
N GLY A 125 -7.30 -21.27 -14.99
CA GLY A 125 -8.32 -20.26 -14.71
C GLY A 125 -9.75 -20.66 -15.08
N LEU A 126 -9.96 -21.40 -16.18
CA LEU A 126 -11.29 -21.80 -16.63
C LEU A 126 -12.07 -22.66 -15.61
N PRO A 127 -11.46 -23.65 -14.93
CA PRO A 127 -12.13 -24.39 -13.87
C PRO A 127 -12.59 -23.51 -12.71
N LEU A 128 -11.86 -22.44 -12.38
CA LEU A 128 -12.26 -21.47 -11.35
C LEU A 128 -13.50 -20.66 -11.76
N ALA A 129 -13.77 -20.56 -13.07
CA ALA A 129 -15.00 -19.99 -13.62
C ALA A 129 -16.10 -21.05 -13.79
N GLY A 130 -15.89 -22.31 -13.38
CA GLY A 130 -16.82 -23.42 -13.62
C GLY A 130 -16.94 -23.83 -15.08
N LEU A 131 -15.91 -23.56 -15.89
CA LEU A 131 -15.85 -23.90 -17.31
C LEU A 131 -14.81 -24.98 -17.57
N ASP A 132 -15.13 -25.87 -18.50
CA ASP A 132 -14.21 -26.89 -18.98
C ASP A 132 -13.25 -26.30 -20.04
N PRO A 133 -11.92 -26.38 -19.84
CA PRO A 133 -10.92 -25.95 -20.82
C PRO A 133 -11.11 -26.50 -22.23
N VAL A 134 -11.67 -27.70 -22.39
CA VAL A 134 -11.89 -28.34 -23.70
C VAL A 134 -12.95 -27.60 -24.52
N ARG A 135 -13.90 -26.93 -23.84
CA ARG A 135 -15.01 -26.21 -24.49
C ARG A 135 -14.61 -24.81 -24.97
N VAL A 136 -13.43 -24.33 -24.62
CA VAL A 136 -12.97 -22.97 -24.94
C VAL A 136 -11.79 -23.03 -25.92
N PRO A 137 -11.88 -22.40 -27.10
CA PRO A 137 -10.81 -22.43 -28.08
C PRO A 137 -9.64 -21.53 -27.66
N LEU A 138 -8.68 -22.11 -26.90
CA LEU A 138 -7.53 -21.41 -26.35
C LEU A 138 -6.44 -21.05 -27.37
N ASP A 139 -6.36 -21.79 -28.48
CA ASP A 139 -5.33 -21.63 -29.52
C ASP A 139 -5.91 -21.10 -30.84
N SER A 140 -6.75 -20.07 -30.74
CA SER A 140 -7.36 -19.43 -31.90
C SER A 140 -6.58 -18.19 -32.33
N GLY A 141 -6.57 -17.86 -33.63
CA GLY A 141 -5.97 -16.62 -34.13
C GLY A 141 -6.53 -15.35 -33.46
N ALA A 142 -7.79 -15.41 -32.99
CA ALA A 142 -8.41 -14.36 -32.19
C ALA A 142 -7.70 -14.15 -30.84
N VAL A 143 -7.32 -15.23 -30.13
CA VAL A 143 -6.53 -15.16 -28.89
C VAL A 143 -5.17 -14.53 -29.15
N GLY A 144 -4.49 -14.93 -30.23
CA GLY A 144 -3.22 -14.33 -30.64
C GLY A 144 -3.34 -12.82 -30.85
N ALA A 145 -4.32 -12.38 -31.64
CA ALA A 145 -4.58 -10.96 -31.90
C ALA A 145 -4.90 -10.17 -30.62
N MET A 146 -5.58 -10.79 -29.65
CA MET A 146 -5.86 -10.15 -28.35
C MET A 146 -4.60 -10.01 -27.50
N LEU A 147 -3.72 -11.02 -27.48
CA LEU A 147 -2.46 -10.98 -26.74
C LEU A 147 -1.51 -9.91 -27.30
N GLU A 148 -1.53 -9.67 -28.61
CA GLU A 148 -0.79 -8.56 -29.25
C GLU A 148 -1.22 -7.18 -28.72
N GLN A 149 -2.44 -7.05 -28.20
CA GLN A 149 -2.95 -5.82 -27.57
C GLN A 149 -2.49 -5.62 -26.13
N GLN A 150 -1.53 -6.41 -25.62
CA GLN A 150 -0.99 -6.31 -24.26
C GLN A 150 -0.64 -4.86 -23.87
N HIS A 151 -0.05 -4.10 -24.79
CA HIS A 151 0.34 -2.71 -24.55
C HIS A 151 -0.85 -1.81 -24.13
N LYS A 152 -2.06 -2.05 -24.66
CA LYS A 152 -3.27 -1.31 -24.28
C LYS A 152 -3.71 -1.62 -22.85
N VAL A 153 -3.60 -2.90 -22.44
CA VAL A 153 -3.90 -3.31 -21.07
C VAL A 153 -2.91 -2.67 -20.09
N VAL A 154 -1.62 -2.67 -20.43
CA VAL A 154 -0.59 -2.01 -19.62
C VAL A 154 -0.85 -0.50 -19.53
N ALA A 155 -1.21 0.17 -20.63
CA ALA A 155 -1.57 1.57 -20.64
C ALA A 155 -2.77 1.86 -19.71
N PHE A 156 -3.84 1.07 -19.82
CA PHE A 156 -5.01 1.18 -18.96
C PHE A 156 -4.66 1.01 -17.46
N CYS A 157 -3.91 -0.04 -17.12
CA CYS A 157 -3.45 -0.26 -15.74
C CYS A 157 -2.58 0.91 -15.25
N THR A 158 -1.72 1.46 -16.11
CA THR A 158 -0.85 2.59 -15.77
C THR A 158 -1.65 3.84 -15.46
N LEU A 159 -2.69 4.15 -16.24
CA LEU A 159 -3.60 5.26 -15.95
C LEU A 159 -4.28 5.10 -14.59
N GLY A 160 -4.74 3.90 -14.26
CA GLY A 160 -5.30 3.61 -12.93
C GLY A 160 -4.29 3.83 -11.80
N GLN A 161 -3.04 3.40 -11.99
CA GLN A 161 -1.97 3.58 -11.01
C GLN A 161 -1.56 5.05 -10.85
N LEU A 162 -1.64 5.86 -11.91
CA LEU A 162 -1.39 7.31 -11.83
C LEU A 162 -2.48 8.04 -11.04
N LEU A 163 -3.72 7.56 -11.07
CA LEU A 163 -4.84 8.16 -10.32
C LEU A 163 -4.88 7.70 -8.86
N ALA A 164 -4.30 6.55 -8.52
CA ALA A 164 -4.34 5.98 -7.17
C ALA A 164 -3.88 6.95 -6.06
N PRO A 165 -2.73 7.67 -6.18
CA PRO A 165 -2.30 8.63 -5.15
C PRO A 165 -3.25 9.81 -4.97
N ALA A 166 -3.94 10.23 -6.04
CA ALA A 166 -4.94 11.29 -5.95
C ALA A 166 -6.15 10.82 -5.14
N VAL A 167 -6.61 9.58 -5.36
CA VAL A 167 -7.71 9.00 -4.59
C VAL A 167 -7.31 8.80 -3.12
N GLU A 168 -6.10 8.32 -2.84
CA GLU A 168 -5.58 8.22 -1.47
C GLU A 168 -5.55 9.58 -0.77
N THR A 169 -5.04 10.61 -1.45
CA THR A 169 -4.98 11.98 -0.91
C THR A 169 -6.37 12.54 -0.64
N LEU A 170 -7.34 12.29 -1.52
CA LEU A 170 -8.73 12.70 -1.31
C LEU A 170 -9.33 12.07 -0.04
N ILE A 171 -9.14 10.77 0.15
CA ILE A 171 -9.61 10.06 1.35
C ILE A 171 -8.94 10.60 2.61
N LEU A 172 -7.63 10.80 2.59
CA LEU A 172 -6.88 11.31 3.73
C LEU A 172 -7.28 12.75 4.08
N LEU A 173 -7.57 13.56 3.07
CA LEU A 173 -8.04 14.93 3.26
C LEU A 173 -9.44 14.98 3.85
N ASP A 174 -10.37 14.16 3.36
CA ASP A 174 -11.71 14.03 3.95
C ASP A 174 -11.62 13.76 5.46
N ARG A 175 -10.80 12.77 5.85
CA ARG A 175 -10.59 12.44 7.27
C ARG A 175 -9.89 13.54 8.06
N LEU A 176 -8.90 14.21 7.47
CA LEU A 176 -8.23 15.34 8.12
C LEU A 176 -9.19 16.50 8.35
N LEU A 177 -10.03 16.83 7.36
CA LEU A 177 -11.00 17.92 7.48
C LEU A 177 -12.06 17.61 8.53
N TYR A 178 -12.59 16.37 8.53
CA TYR A 178 -13.51 15.91 9.57
C TYR A 178 -12.93 16.08 10.97
N LEU A 179 -11.69 15.62 11.22
CA LEU A 179 -11.06 15.76 12.54
C LEU A 179 -10.84 17.22 12.95
N ARG A 180 -10.49 18.10 12.00
CA ARG A 180 -10.35 19.53 12.27
C ARG A 180 -11.68 20.17 12.65
N GLU A 181 -12.77 19.77 12.01
CA GLU A 181 -14.13 20.22 12.36
C GLU A 181 -14.53 19.74 13.76
N GLN A 182 -14.03 18.58 14.20
CA GLN A 182 -14.17 18.10 15.58
C GLN A 182 -13.24 18.79 16.60
N GLY A 183 -12.49 19.82 16.19
CA GLY A 183 -11.62 20.60 17.08
C GLY A 183 -10.22 20.02 17.30
N PHE A 184 -9.79 19.04 16.50
CA PHE A 184 -8.43 18.52 16.59
C PHE A 184 -7.43 19.34 15.77
N HIS A 185 -6.18 19.39 16.26
CA HIS A 185 -5.03 19.79 15.48
C HIS A 185 -4.51 18.60 14.69
N CYS A 186 -4.47 18.70 13.36
CA CYS A 186 -4.16 17.57 12.49
C CYS A 186 -3.08 17.88 11.45
N ALA A 187 -2.30 16.86 11.09
CA ALA A 187 -1.33 16.91 10.01
C ALA A 187 -1.26 15.58 9.26
N LEU A 188 -0.96 15.63 7.97
CA LEU A 188 -0.58 14.47 7.17
C LEU A 188 0.93 14.46 7.03
N VAL A 189 1.58 13.39 7.49
CA VAL A 189 3.04 13.26 7.55
C VAL A 189 3.50 12.07 6.71
N PRO A 190 4.41 12.26 5.74
CA PRO A 190 5.04 11.14 5.03
C PRO A 190 6.12 10.51 5.93
N LEU A 191 5.68 9.58 6.77
CA LEU A 191 6.52 8.93 7.78
C LEU A 191 7.35 7.79 7.18
N PHE A 192 6.74 7.00 6.30
CA PHE A 192 7.40 5.82 5.75
C PHE A 192 8.03 6.07 4.39
N ASN A 193 8.97 5.20 4.01
CA ASN A 193 9.49 5.20 2.65
C ASN A 193 8.47 4.50 1.72
N PRO A 194 7.96 5.18 0.68
CA PRO A 194 6.90 4.64 -0.19
C PRO A 194 7.31 3.37 -0.96
N ARG A 195 8.61 3.07 -1.07
CA ARG A 195 9.07 1.80 -1.67
C ARG A 195 8.81 0.59 -0.77
N PHE A 196 8.81 0.78 0.54
CA PHE A 196 8.62 -0.30 1.53
C PHE A 196 7.20 -0.29 2.09
N SER A 197 6.65 0.89 2.34
CA SER A 197 5.26 1.07 2.71
C SER A 197 4.61 2.08 1.77
N PRO A 198 3.94 1.61 0.71
CA PRO A 198 3.22 2.47 -0.25
C PRO A 198 2.18 3.38 0.43
N ARG A 199 1.66 2.95 1.58
CA ARG A 199 0.85 3.74 2.51
C ARG A 199 1.79 4.51 3.44
N ASN A 200 2.46 5.51 2.88
CA ASN A 200 3.51 6.22 3.60
C ASN A 200 3.02 7.44 4.39
N LEU A 201 1.79 7.89 4.16
CA LEU A 201 1.18 9.03 4.83
C LEU A 201 0.50 8.59 6.13
N VAL A 202 0.75 9.32 7.20
CA VAL A 202 0.13 9.15 8.51
C VAL A 202 -0.69 10.39 8.84
N LEU A 203 -1.96 10.18 9.21
CA LEU A 203 -2.80 11.22 9.77
C LEU A 203 -2.57 11.30 11.28
N VAL A 204 -1.96 12.39 11.72
CA VAL A 204 -1.76 12.69 13.14
C VAL A 204 -2.84 13.65 13.59
N ALA A 205 -3.45 13.40 14.75
CA ALA A 205 -4.46 14.27 15.34
C ALA A 205 -4.30 14.34 16.86
N ALA A 206 -4.37 15.55 17.41
CA ALA A 206 -4.29 15.79 18.86
C ALA A 206 -5.27 16.90 19.28
N ARG A 207 -5.72 16.88 20.54
CA ARG A 207 -6.56 17.94 21.12
C ARG A 207 -5.76 19.19 21.48
N THR A 208 -4.44 19.07 21.60
CA THR A 208 -3.50 20.18 21.82
C THR A 208 -2.71 20.44 20.55
N PRO A 209 -2.05 21.62 20.43
CA PRO A 209 -1.18 21.89 19.29
C PRO A 209 -0.17 20.76 19.07
N LEU A 210 0.00 20.32 17.82
CA LEU A 210 0.82 19.14 17.49
C LEU A 210 2.27 19.26 17.99
N ALA A 211 2.86 20.47 17.97
CA ALA A 211 4.20 20.71 18.51
C ALA A 211 4.28 20.34 20.00
N THR A 212 3.26 20.71 20.78
CA THR A 212 3.16 20.39 22.20
C THR A 212 2.92 18.90 22.42
N ALA A 213 2.01 18.29 21.64
CA ALA A 213 1.71 16.86 21.75
C ALA A 213 2.94 15.98 21.45
N LEU A 214 3.71 16.32 20.40
CA LEU A 214 4.93 15.60 20.04
C LEU A 214 6.05 15.80 21.07
N ALA A 215 6.16 16.99 21.66
CA ALA A 215 7.14 17.25 22.73
C ALA A 215 6.85 16.47 24.02
N GLY A 216 5.57 16.18 24.32
CA GLY A 216 5.18 15.32 25.45
C GLY A 216 5.67 13.88 25.28
N LEU A 217 5.43 13.28 24.10
CA LEU A 217 5.83 11.91 23.79
C LEU A 217 7.36 11.70 23.85
N ALA A 218 8.15 12.72 23.49
CA ALA A 218 9.60 12.65 23.59
C ALA A 218 10.09 12.57 25.04
N LYS A 219 9.39 13.22 25.98
CA LYS A 219 9.73 13.19 27.41
C LYS A 219 9.38 11.86 28.06
N ASP A 220 8.28 11.24 27.63
CA ASP A 220 7.84 9.93 28.13
C ASP A 220 8.78 8.80 27.71
N THR A 221 9.53 8.99 26.60
CA THR A 221 10.50 8.01 26.10
C THR A 221 11.84 8.06 26.86
N GLU A 222 12.19 9.20 27.47
CA GLU A 222 13.42 9.34 28.26
C GLU A 222 13.22 9.10 29.77
N GLY A 223 11.96 8.93 30.23
CA GLY A 223 11.62 8.69 31.63
C GLY A 223 11.60 7.21 32.08
N GLY A 224 11.92 6.27 31.20
CA GLY A 224 11.84 4.83 31.47
C GLY A 224 13.21 4.16 31.55
N HIS A 225 13.96 4.38 32.64
CA HIS A 225 14.83 3.40 33.34
C HIS A 225 15.86 4.10 34.26
N SER A 226 15.58 4.12 35.57
CA SER A 226 16.55 4.10 36.70
C SER A 226 15.72 3.99 37.99
N SER A 227 15.62 2.79 38.60
CA SER A 227 16.30 2.38 39.86
C SER A 227 15.78 3.17 41.09
N GLU A 228 15.44 2.59 42.24
CA GLU A 228 16.10 1.57 43.05
C GLU A 228 15.10 0.92 44.02
N ASP A 229 15.52 -0.24 44.51
CA ASP A 229 15.00 -1.00 45.65
C ASP A 229 14.80 -0.15 46.91
N GLU A 230 13.71 -0.38 47.66
CA GLU A 230 13.67 -0.07 49.09
C GLU A 230 13.45 -1.37 49.87
N ASP A 231 14.53 -1.79 50.51
CA ASP A 231 14.60 -2.78 51.57
C ASP A 231 13.68 -2.38 52.74
N VAL A 232 12.90 -3.33 53.24
CA VAL A 232 12.28 -3.23 54.57
C VAL A 232 12.65 -4.49 55.36
N GLU A 233 13.66 -4.34 56.20
CA GLU A 233 14.01 -5.29 57.26
C GLU A 233 13.40 -4.88 58.61
N GLU A 234 13.13 -5.92 59.41
CA GLU A 234 12.94 -5.98 60.87
C GLU A 234 11.56 -5.68 61.50
N ALA A 235 10.93 -6.76 61.99
CA ALA A 235 10.79 -6.99 63.44
C ALA A 235 10.47 -8.47 63.76
N GLU A 236 11.42 -9.18 64.39
CA GLU A 236 11.16 -10.40 65.19
C GLU A 236 10.31 -10.02 66.42
N SER A 237 9.41 -10.87 66.93
CA SER A 237 9.71 -12.03 67.80
C SER A 237 8.38 -12.59 68.41
N PRO A 238 8.36 -13.61 69.30
CA PRO A 238 7.94 -14.98 68.94
C PRO A 238 6.81 -15.53 69.84
N ARG A 239 6.03 -16.55 69.41
CA ARG A 239 5.46 -17.58 70.34
C ARG A 239 5.19 -18.92 69.67
N GLU A 240 5.77 -19.95 70.28
CA GLU A 240 5.55 -21.38 70.05
C GLU A 240 4.09 -21.82 70.25
N GLY A 241 3.69 -22.86 69.52
CA GLY A 241 2.39 -23.53 69.68
C GLY A 241 2.26 -24.76 68.80
N GLN A 242 2.61 -25.91 69.37
CA GLN A 242 2.68 -27.27 68.84
C GLN A 242 1.43 -27.82 68.09
N ASN A 243 1.70 -28.41 66.90
CA ASN A 243 1.30 -29.76 66.43
C ASN A 243 -0.19 -30.11 66.12
N PRO A 244 -0.51 -31.28 65.50
CA PRO A 244 -1.27 -31.34 64.24
C PRO A 244 -2.54 -32.22 64.32
N GLN A 245 -3.47 -32.05 63.38
CA GLN A 245 -4.37 -33.12 62.92
C GLN A 245 -4.70 -32.91 61.45
#